data_AF-A0A1G1T4V4-F1
#
_entry.id   AF-A0A1G1T4V4-F1
#
_cell.length_a   1.000
_cell.length_b   1.000
_cell.length_c   1.000
_cell.angle_alpha   90.00
_cell.angle_beta   90.00
_cell.angle_gamma   90.00
#
_symmetry.space_group_name_H-M   'P 1'
#
loop_
_entity.id
_entity.type
_entity.pdbx_description
1 polymer ?
#
loop_
_entity_poly.entity_id
_entity_poly.type
_entity_poly.pdbx_seq_one_letter_code
_entity_poly.pdbx_strand_id
1 'polypeptide(L)'
;MSETDAPVPSTFDKARAGLWASLQKHLATVYATEAAFAQAVAFADIFPFAASSATADQLYGYEERRWELRDLFTDETAQLETLTKAIRVKGYAETEKKQLYLLLLGYMDIAASVFARLHTQVPASLPKDEELDETTARFGRVQKFARLNIKGIAGIL
;
A
#
# COMPACT_ATOMS: atom_id res chain seq x y z
N MET A 1 32.09 -18.80 33.40
CA MET A 1 31.22 -18.86 32.21
C MET A 1 30.09 -17.89 32.46
N SER A 2 30.13 -16.71 31.84
CA SER A 2 29.05 -15.74 31.98
C SER A 2 28.00 -16.06 30.92
N GLU A 3 26.85 -16.55 31.34
CA GLU A 3 25.66 -16.62 30.50
C GLU A 3 25.29 -15.18 30.12
N THR A 4 25.46 -14.83 28.84
CA THR A 4 24.86 -13.64 28.25
C THR A 4 23.35 -13.82 28.29
N ASP A 5 22.72 -13.28 29.32
CA ASP A 5 21.28 -13.16 29.45
C ASP A 5 20.78 -12.27 28.28
N ALA A 6 20.13 -12.88 27.30
CA ALA A 6 19.65 -12.14 26.13
C ALA A 6 18.52 -11.21 26.59
N PRO A 7 18.58 -9.89 26.28
CA PRO A 7 17.59 -8.96 26.77
C PRO A 7 16.18 -9.33 26.27
N VAL A 8 15.23 -9.43 27.20
CA VAL A 8 13.83 -9.73 26.89
C VAL A 8 13.25 -8.59 26.04
N PRO A 9 12.64 -8.87 24.86
CA PRO A 9 12.12 -7.84 23.99
C PRO A 9 11.01 -7.02 24.67
N SER A 10 11.09 -5.70 24.56
CA SER A 10 10.07 -4.80 25.09
C SER A 10 8.72 -5.02 24.38
N THR A 11 7.62 -4.57 25.01
CA THR A 11 6.29 -4.58 24.38
C THR A 11 6.29 -3.82 23.05
N PHE A 12 7.07 -2.74 22.96
CA PHE A 12 7.27 -1.99 21.72
C PHE A 12 7.99 -2.81 20.66
N ASP A 13 9.08 -3.50 21.01
CA ASP A 13 9.83 -4.33 20.04
C ASP A 13 8.97 -5.42 19.43
N LYS A 14 8.13 -6.07 20.26
CA LYS A 14 7.16 -7.06 19.77
C LYS A 14 6.15 -6.43 18.81
N ALA A 15 5.63 -5.24 19.12
CA ALA A 15 4.70 -4.54 18.25
C ALA A 15 5.34 -4.10 16.93
N ARG A 16 6.57 -3.59 16.97
CA ARG A 16 7.34 -3.17 15.80
C ARG A 16 7.69 -4.35 14.91
N ALA A 17 8.17 -5.46 15.48
CA ALA A 17 8.46 -6.68 14.75
C ALA A 17 7.19 -7.29 14.14
N GLY A 18 6.08 -7.31 14.89
CA GLY A 18 4.78 -7.77 14.40
C GLY A 18 4.25 -6.92 13.24
N LEU A 19 4.35 -5.59 13.36
CA LEU A 19 4.00 -4.67 12.28
C LEU A 19 4.85 -4.94 11.04
N TRP A 20 6.18 -5.01 11.20
CA TRP A 20 7.09 -5.28 10.09
C TRP A 20 6.75 -6.60 9.37
N ALA A 21 6.61 -7.69 10.12
CA ALA A 21 6.25 -8.99 9.54
C ALA A 21 4.89 -8.96 8.84
N SER A 22 3.91 -8.21 9.37
CA SER A 22 2.63 -8.00 8.70
C SER A 22 2.80 -7.25 7.39
N LEU A 23 3.52 -6.12 7.39
CA LEU A 23 3.75 -5.31 6.19
C LEU A 23 4.48 -6.11 5.10
N GLN A 24 5.42 -6.98 5.46
CA GLN A 24 6.08 -7.86 4.49
C GLN A 24 5.09 -8.81 3.81
N LYS A 25 4.10 -9.34 4.54
CA LYS A 25 3.06 -10.20 3.97
C LYS A 25 2.16 -9.42 3.02
N HIS A 26 1.73 -8.23 3.42
CA HIS A 26 0.93 -7.35 2.56
C HIS A 26 1.71 -6.96 1.29
N LEU A 27 3.00 -6.63 1.40
CA LEU A 27 3.85 -6.37 0.25
C LEU A 27 3.94 -7.56 -0.71
N ALA A 28 4.04 -8.79 -0.19
CA ALA A 28 4.05 -9.97 -1.04
C ALA A 28 2.75 -10.09 -1.85
N THR A 29 1.60 -9.82 -1.23
CA THR A 29 0.30 -9.78 -1.92
C THR A 29 0.25 -8.66 -2.97
N VAL A 30 0.66 -7.44 -2.60
CA VAL A 30 0.70 -6.29 -3.51
C VAL A 30 1.57 -6.58 -4.73
N TYR A 31 2.77 -7.14 -4.56
CA TYR A 31 3.64 -7.48 -5.67
C TYR A 31 3.12 -8.64 -6.52
N ALA A 32 2.45 -9.63 -5.92
CA ALA A 32 1.81 -10.71 -6.67
C ALA A 32 0.70 -10.17 -7.58
N THR A 33 -0.18 -9.33 -7.05
CA THR A 33 -1.25 -8.68 -7.83
C THR A 33 -0.69 -7.70 -8.86
N GLU A 34 0.39 -6.97 -8.52
CA GLU A 34 1.10 -6.10 -9.46
C GLU A 34 1.61 -6.89 -10.68
N ALA A 35 2.26 -8.02 -10.44
CA ALA A 35 2.82 -8.87 -11.48
C ALA A 35 1.72 -9.45 -12.38
N ALA A 36 0.60 -9.89 -11.79
CA ALA A 36 -0.55 -10.36 -12.55
C ALA A 36 -1.15 -9.22 -13.41
N PHE A 37 -1.30 -8.02 -12.86
CA PHE A 37 -1.78 -6.86 -13.60
C PHE A 37 -0.81 -6.46 -14.72
N ALA A 38 0.50 -6.52 -14.49
CA ALA A 38 1.53 -6.30 -15.52
C ALA A 38 1.41 -7.24 -16.71
N GLN A 39 1.14 -8.52 -16.47
CA GLN A 39 0.89 -9.48 -17.55
C GLN A 39 -0.40 -9.16 -18.31
N ALA A 40 -1.45 -8.77 -17.60
CA ALA A 40 -2.74 -8.46 -18.20
C ALA A 40 -2.71 -7.21 -19.09
N VAL A 41 -1.81 -6.26 -18.83
CA VAL A 41 -1.64 -5.05 -19.66
C VAL A 41 -0.53 -5.18 -20.71
N ALA A 42 0.18 -6.30 -20.76
CA ALA A 42 1.36 -6.47 -21.63
C ALA A 42 1.04 -6.47 -23.13
N PHE A 43 -0.24 -6.52 -23.52
CA PHE A 43 -0.66 -6.37 -24.91
C PHE A 43 -0.59 -4.92 -25.41
N ALA A 44 -0.48 -3.94 -24.52
CA ALA A 44 -0.47 -2.51 -24.84
C ALA A 44 0.90 -1.88 -24.52
N ASP A 45 1.54 -1.32 -25.55
CA ASP A 45 2.82 -0.63 -25.41
C ASP A 45 2.66 0.86 -25.02
N ILE A 46 1.47 1.42 -25.23
CA ILE A 46 1.18 2.85 -25.01
C ILE A 46 -0.12 2.98 -24.23
N PHE A 47 -0.11 3.87 -23.22
CA PHE A 47 -1.28 4.22 -22.43
C PHE A 47 -1.63 5.71 -22.56
N PRO A 48 -2.92 6.07 -22.55
CA PRO A 48 -4.06 5.15 -22.50
C PRO A 48 -4.24 4.37 -23.82
N PHE A 49 -4.65 3.11 -23.74
CA PHE A 49 -4.77 2.24 -24.92
C PHE A 49 -6.16 2.34 -25.58
N ALA A 50 -6.24 2.09 -26.88
CA ALA A 50 -7.52 2.01 -27.57
C ALA A 50 -8.14 0.61 -27.36
N ALA A 51 -9.36 0.50 -26.83
CA ALA A 51 -9.98 -0.81 -26.63
C ALA A 51 -10.13 -1.60 -27.95
N SER A 52 -10.27 -0.91 -29.08
CA SER A 52 -10.33 -1.51 -30.41
C SER A 52 -9.01 -2.13 -30.89
N SER A 53 -7.88 -1.86 -30.22
CA SER A 53 -6.58 -2.46 -30.56
C SER A 53 -6.30 -3.77 -29.80
N ALA A 54 -7.22 -4.22 -28.95
CA ALA A 54 -7.09 -5.44 -28.15
C ALA A 54 -8.15 -6.47 -28.55
N THR A 55 -7.85 -7.75 -28.33
CA THR A 55 -8.85 -8.82 -28.48
C THR A 55 -9.82 -8.83 -27.30
N ALA A 56 -10.97 -9.49 -27.48
CA ALA A 56 -11.96 -9.64 -26.40
C ALA A 56 -11.36 -10.34 -25.16
N ASP A 57 -10.55 -11.39 -25.36
CA ASP A 57 -9.90 -12.11 -24.27
C ASP A 57 -8.89 -11.24 -23.51
N GLN A 58 -8.14 -10.39 -24.22
CA GLN A 58 -7.20 -9.44 -23.61
C GLN A 58 -7.93 -8.38 -22.78
N LEU A 59 -9.04 -7.84 -23.30
CA LEU A 59 -9.86 -6.87 -22.58
C LEU A 59 -10.49 -7.50 -21.32
N TYR A 60 -11.02 -8.71 -21.43
CA TYR A 60 -11.59 -9.43 -20.29
C TYR A 60 -10.53 -9.71 -19.21
N GLY A 61 -9.35 -10.20 -19.60
CA GLY A 61 -8.25 -10.45 -18.66
C GLY A 61 -7.74 -9.17 -18.00
N TYR A 62 -7.66 -8.06 -18.75
CA TYR A 62 -7.35 -6.74 -18.19
C TYR A 62 -8.38 -6.30 -17.15
N GLU A 63 -9.68 -6.39 -17.47
CA GLU A 63 -10.75 -5.97 -16.57
C GLU A 63 -10.73 -6.79 -15.29
N GLU A 64 -10.61 -8.11 -15.37
CA GLU A 64 -10.49 -9.00 -14.20
C GLU A 64 -9.34 -8.56 -13.27
N ARG A 65 -8.12 -8.41 -13.82
CA ARG A 65 -6.96 -8.01 -13.00
C ARG A 65 -7.03 -6.58 -12.51
N ARG A 66 -7.70 -5.68 -13.23
CA ARG A 66 -7.96 -4.33 -12.76
C ARG A 66 -8.88 -4.34 -11.54
N TRP A 67 -9.95 -5.14 -11.56
CA TRP A 67 -10.87 -5.29 -10.42
C TRP A 67 -10.14 -5.87 -9.21
N GLU A 68 -9.34 -6.93 -9.39
CA GLU A 68 -8.54 -7.49 -8.29
C GLU A 68 -7.57 -6.47 -7.68
N LEU A 69 -6.88 -5.67 -8.50
CA LEU A 69 -5.96 -4.64 -8.02
C LEU A 69 -6.70 -3.50 -7.30
N ARG A 70 -7.90 -3.14 -7.77
CA ARG A 70 -8.77 -2.14 -7.15
C ARG A 70 -9.27 -2.61 -5.78
N ASP A 71 -9.76 -3.83 -5.69
CA ASP A 71 -10.28 -4.39 -4.44
C ASP A 71 -9.16 -4.51 -3.40
N LEU A 72 -7.97 -4.96 -3.84
CA LEU A 72 -6.79 -4.94 -2.99
C LEU A 72 -6.45 -3.53 -2.51
N PHE A 73 -6.56 -2.50 -3.36
CA PHE A 73 -6.31 -1.12 -2.95
C PHE A 73 -7.28 -0.66 -1.85
N THR A 74 -8.56 -1.01 -1.98
CA THR A 74 -9.59 -0.73 -0.98
C THR A 74 -9.28 -1.41 0.36
N ASP A 75 -8.95 -2.71 0.32
CA ASP A 75 -8.62 -3.49 1.52
C ASP A 75 -7.36 -2.99 2.22
N GLU A 76 -6.30 -2.73 1.47
CA GLU A 76 -5.05 -2.19 2.01
C GLU A 76 -5.26 -0.80 2.62
N THR A 77 -6.08 0.04 1.98
CA THR A 77 -6.41 1.36 2.52
C THR A 77 -7.17 1.26 3.85
N ALA A 78 -8.15 0.36 3.96
CA ALA A 78 -8.89 0.13 5.21
C ALA A 78 -7.99 -0.43 6.32
N GLN A 79 -7.07 -1.32 5.97
CA GLN A 79 -6.10 -1.86 6.91
C GLN A 79 -5.13 -0.77 7.41
N LEU A 80 -4.66 0.10 6.52
CA LEU A 80 -3.79 1.22 6.87
C LEU A 80 -4.47 2.25 7.79
N GLU A 81 -5.75 2.54 7.58
CA GLU A 81 -6.55 3.36 8.50
C GLU A 81 -6.61 2.71 9.90
N THR A 82 -6.84 1.41 9.95
CA THR A 82 -6.90 0.63 11.19
C THR A 82 -5.57 0.65 11.94
N LEU A 83 -4.45 0.40 11.25
CA LEU A 83 -3.10 0.44 11.82
C LEU A 83 -2.73 1.84 12.31
N THR A 84 -3.03 2.87 11.52
CA THR A 84 -2.80 4.27 11.87
C THR A 84 -3.55 4.65 13.14
N LYS A 85 -4.83 4.26 13.25
CA LYS A 85 -5.63 4.47 14.46
C LYS A 85 -5.04 3.72 15.65
N ALA A 86 -4.63 2.46 15.47
CA ALA A 86 -4.03 1.65 16.54
C ALA A 86 -2.74 2.28 17.09
N ILE A 87 -1.84 2.77 16.23
CA ILE A 87 -0.60 3.45 16.65
C ILE A 87 -0.93 4.72 17.43
N ARG A 88 -1.90 5.50 16.96
CA ARG A 88 -2.32 6.75 17.61
C ARG A 88 -2.78 6.52 19.04
N VAL A 89 -3.65 5.53 19.26
CA VAL A 89 -4.32 5.31 20.56
C VAL A 89 -3.47 4.55 21.57
N LYS A 90 -2.50 3.75 21.12
CA LYS A 90 -1.63 2.99 22.05
C LYS A 90 -0.72 3.92 22.85
N GLY A 91 -0.41 3.51 24.09
CA GLY A 91 0.43 4.27 25.02
C GLY A 91 1.93 4.21 24.76
N TYR A 92 2.36 4.07 23.51
CA TYR A 92 3.78 4.12 23.14
C TYR A 92 4.34 5.53 23.31
N ALA A 93 5.64 5.63 23.56
CA ALA A 93 6.34 6.92 23.57
C ALA A 93 6.25 7.61 22.20
N GLU A 94 6.43 8.93 22.15
CA GLU A 94 6.32 9.68 20.89
C GLU A 94 7.33 9.19 19.84
N THR A 95 8.57 8.94 20.25
CA THR A 95 9.64 8.42 19.38
C THR A 95 9.31 7.02 18.84
N GLU A 96 8.70 6.16 19.65
CA GLU A 96 8.24 4.84 19.26
C GLU A 96 7.09 4.92 18.24
N LYS A 97 6.11 5.81 18.46
CA LYS A 97 5.02 6.05 17.49
C LYS A 97 5.59 6.54 16.16
N LYS A 98 6.57 7.44 16.20
CA LYS A 98 7.28 7.94 15.01
C LYS A 98 7.93 6.80 14.22
N GLN A 99 8.60 5.86 14.89
CA GLN A 99 9.17 4.68 14.23
C GLN A 99 8.10 3.80 13.55
N LEU A 100 6.94 3.60 14.19
CA LEU A 100 5.86 2.82 13.59
C LEU A 100 5.24 3.53 12.37
N TYR A 101 5.07 4.85 12.44
CA TYR A 101 4.59 5.63 11.29
C TYR A 101 5.60 5.67 10.14
N LEU A 102 6.91 5.66 10.43
CA LEU A 102 7.94 5.53 9.39
C LEU A 102 7.83 4.20 8.65
N LEU A 103 7.62 3.09 9.38
CA LEU A 103 7.40 1.78 8.76
C LEU A 103 6.14 1.75 7.89
N LEU A 104 5.03 2.30 8.39
CA LEU A 104 3.80 2.43 7.59
C LEU A 104 4.02 3.29 6.34
N LEU A 105 4.75 4.40 6.47
CA LEU A 105 4.98 5.30 5.35
C LEU A 105 5.81 4.67 4.25
N GLY A 106 6.88 3.94 4.61
CA GLY A 106 7.68 3.21 3.64
C GLY A 106 6.85 2.18 2.86
N TYR A 107 5.95 1.46 3.56
CA TYR A 107 4.99 0.58 2.89
C TYR A 107 4.05 1.34 1.96
N MET A 108 3.43 2.43 2.44
CA MET A 108 2.49 3.23 1.66
C MET A 108 3.13 3.83 0.41
N ASP A 109 4.37 4.29 0.46
CA ASP A 109 5.05 4.85 -0.70
C ASP A 109 5.29 3.77 -1.78
N ILE A 110 5.60 2.52 -1.38
CA ILE A 110 5.69 1.38 -2.31
C ILE A 110 4.31 1.06 -2.89
N ALA A 111 3.30 0.85 -2.03
CA ALA A 111 1.95 0.51 -2.44
C ALA A 111 1.34 1.58 -3.37
N ALA A 112 1.62 2.86 -3.12
CA ALA A 112 1.17 3.97 -3.97
C ALA A 112 1.70 3.85 -5.40
N SER A 113 2.95 3.41 -5.59
CA SER A 113 3.52 3.22 -6.93
C SER A 113 2.81 2.11 -7.71
N VAL A 114 2.38 1.05 -7.02
CA VAL A 114 1.63 -0.07 -7.61
C VAL A 114 0.20 0.36 -7.93
N PHE A 115 -0.51 0.96 -6.98
CA PHE A 115 -1.91 1.34 -7.16
C PHE A 115 -2.09 2.54 -8.12
N ALA A 116 -1.07 3.35 -8.34
CA ALA A 116 -1.09 4.38 -9.39
C ALA A 116 -1.37 3.79 -10.79
N ARG A 117 -1.05 2.51 -11.01
CA ARG A 117 -1.30 1.80 -12.27
C ARG A 117 -2.79 1.69 -12.63
N LEU A 118 -3.70 1.74 -11.63
CA LEU A 118 -5.16 1.80 -11.85
C LEU A 118 -5.61 3.06 -12.59
N HIS A 119 -4.77 4.10 -12.59
CA HIS A 119 -5.02 5.40 -13.22
C HIS A 119 -4.16 5.61 -14.48
N THR A 120 -2.96 5.02 -14.53
CA THR A 120 -2.03 5.24 -15.64
C THR A 120 -2.09 4.19 -16.74
N GLN A 121 -2.47 2.95 -16.41
CA GLN A 121 -2.55 1.84 -17.37
C GLN A 121 -4.00 1.50 -17.71
N VAL A 122 -4.67 2.47 -18.32
CA VAL A 122 -6.12 2.47 -18.57
C VAL A 122 -6.45 2.56 -20.06
N PRO A 123 -7.67 2.15 -20.49
CA PRO A 123 -8.15 2.47 -21.82
C PRO A 123 -8.43 3.97 -21.97
N ALA A 124 -8.45 4.44 -23.21
CA ALA A 124 -8.73 5.84 -23.56
C ALA A 124 -10.13 6.31 -23.13
N SER A 125 -11.07 5.38 -23.00
CA SER A 125 -12.38 5.61 -22.41
C SER A 125 -12.60 4.59 -21.29
N LEU A 126 -12.64 5.08 -20.06
CA LEU A 126 -12.96 4.30 -18.87
C LEU A 126 -14.14 4.98 -18.17
N PRO A 127 -15.20 4.24 -17.81
CA PRO A 127 -16.25 4.78 -16.96
C PRO A 127 -15.68 5.30 -15.64
N LYS A 128 -16.29 6.35 -15.10
CA LYS A 128 -15.90 6.87 -13.79
C LYS A 128 -16.14 5.80 -12.72
N ASP A 129 -15.15 5.63 -11.85
CA ASP A 129 -15.17 4.66 -10.75
C ASP A 129 -15.14 5.42 -9.42
N GLU A 130 -16.32 5.71 -8.87
CA GLU A 130 -16.45 6.57 -7.69
C GLU A 130 -15.83 5.97 -6.43
N GLU A 131 -15.90 4.65 -6.27
CA GLU A 131 -15.28 3.98 -5.13
C GLU A 131 -13.75 3.96 -5.24
N LEU A 132 -13.18 3.88 -6.45
CA LEU A 132 -11.74 4.07 -6.64
C LEU A 132 -11.31 5.51 -6.31
N ASP A 133 -12.10 6.51 -6.69
CA ASP A 133 -11.85 7.92 -6.34
C ASP A 133 -11.88 8.11 -4.81
N GLU A 134 -12.89 7.55 -4.13
CA GLU A 134 -13.03 7.62 -2.68
C GLU A 134 -11.87 6.92 -1.96
N THR A 135 -11.48 5.74 -2.43
CA THR A 135 -10.35 4.98 -1.89
C THR A 135 -9.04 5.72 -2.09
N THR A 136 -8.82 6.31 -3.27
CA THR A 136 -7.65 7.18 -3.55
C THR A 136 -7.59 8.35 -2.57
N ALA A 137 -8.73 9.01 -2.32
CA ALA A 137 -8.82 10.12 -1.38
C ALA A 137 -8.57 9.67 0.08
N ARG A 138 -9.09 8.50 0.49
CA ARG A 138 -8.84 7.90 1.81
C ARG A 138 -7.36 7.58 2.00
N PHE A 139 -6.76 6.88 1.05
CA PHE A 139 -5.34 6.55 1.06
C PHE A 139 -4.46 7.79 1.20
N GLY A 140 -4.73 8.83 0.39
CA GLY A 140 -4.00 10.11 0.47
C GLY A 140 -4.12 10.78 1.84
N ARG A 141 -5.28 10.69 2.51
CA ARG A 141 -5.45 11.20 3.88
C ARG A 141 -4.60 10.42 4.89
N VAL A 142 -4.56 9.10 4.80
CA VAL A 142 -3.76 8.25 5.69
C VAL A 142 -2.26 8.53 5.50
N GLN A 143 -1.79 8.58 4.26
CA GLN A 143 -0.40 8.88 3.93
C GLN A 143 0.01 10.26 4.44
N LYS A 144 -0.82 11.29 4.22
CA LYS A 144 -0.59 12.64 4.76
C LYS A 144 -0.55 12.64 6.28
N PHE A 145 -1.43 11.90 6.94
CA PHE A 145 -1.45 11.78 8.39
C PHE A 145 -0.17 11.13 8.92
N ALA A 146 0.28 10.02 8.35
CA ALA A 146 1.54 9.38 8.74
C ALA A 146 2.74 10.32 8.56
N ARG A 147 2.84 11.01 7.41
CA ARG A 147 3.87 12.04 7.15
C ARG A 147 3.89 13.15 8.19
N LEU A 148 2.72 13.63 8.61
CA LEU A 148 2.63 14.66 9.66
C LEU A 148 3.14 14.16 11.02
N ASN A 149 2.91 12.90 11.35
CA ASN A 149 3.29 12.32 12.64
C ASN A 149 4.79 11.99 12.74
N ILE A 150 5.52 11.95 11.63
CA ILE A 150 6.98 11.73 11.61
C ILE A 150 7.80 13.03 11.51
N LYS A 151 7.14 14.20 11.47
CA LYS A 151 7.84 15.48 11.42
C LYS A 151 8.79 15.66 12.60
N GLY A 152 9.92 16.33 12.33
CA GLY A 152 10.94 16.63 13.32
C GLY A 152 11.91 15.48 13.60
N ILE A 153 11.90 14.41 12.78
CA ILE A 153 12.98 13.42 12.76
C ILE A 153 14.11 14.01 11.91
N ALA A 154 15.25 14.30 12.53
CA ALA A 154 16.41 14.85 11.84
C ALA A 154 16.81 13.94 10.66
N GLY A 155 16.91 14.51 9.46
CA GLY A 155 17.27 13.78 8.23
C GLY A 155 16.09 13.14 7.47
N ILE A 156 14.85 13.30 7.93
CA ILE A 156 13.65 12.86 7.21
C ILE A 156 12.71 14.07 7.06
N LEU A 157 12.80 14.71 5.88
CA LEU A 157 12.02 15.87 5.36
C LEU A 157 11.56 16.92 6.39
#